data_AF-A0A968CI45-F1
#
_entry.id   AF-A0A968CI45-F1
#
_cell.length_a   1.000
_cell.length_b   1.000
_cell.length_c   1.000
_cell.angle_alpha   90.00
_cell.angle_beta   90.00
_cell.angle_gamma   90.00
#
_symmetry.space_group_name_H-M   'P 1'
#
loop_
_entity.id
_entity.type
_entity.pdbx_description
1 polymer ?
#
loop_
_entity_poly.entity_id
_entity_poly.type
_entity_poly.pdbx_seq_one_letter_code
_entity_poly.pdbx_strand_id
1 'polypeptide(L)' 'MEKVIARELQKSPDNPNLYRLLGDLYYNRKDYEGVKYAYEKAIELRLHDPHVLNNLAWLYATCEIQS' A
#
# COMPACT_ATOMS: atom_id res chain seq x y z
N MET A 1 -14.43 -4.26 -0.40
CA MET A 1 -13.56 -3.10 -0.13
C MET A 1 -12.76 -2.68 -1.35
N GLU A 2 -12.00 -3.58 -1.98
CA GLU A 2 -11.16 -3.28 -3.17
C GLU A 2 -11.87 -2.53 -4.29
N LYS A 3 -13.04 -3.02 -4.73
CA LYS A 3 -13.83 -2.37 -5.80
C LYS A 3 -14.24 -0.93 -5.45
N VAL A 4 -14.43 -0.64 -4.16
CA VAL A 4 -14.74 0.72 -3.68
C VAL A 4 -13.49 1.59 -3.78
N ILE A 5 -12.34 1.10 -3.29
CA ILE A 5 -11.06 1.79 -3.39
C ILE A 5 -10.70 2.07 -4.86
N ALA A 6 -10.87 1.10 -5.75
CA ALA A 6 -10.62 1.25 -7.18
C ALA A 6 -11.51 2.33 -7.82
N ARG A 7 -12.79 2.40 -7.45
CA ARG A 7 -13.70 3.43 -7.92
C ARG A 7 -13.29 4.82 -7.44
N GLU A 8 -12.84 4.95 -6.19
CA GLU A 8 -12.39 6.23 -5.66
C GLU A 8 -11.03 6.65 -6.27
N LEU A 9 -10.13 5.70 -6.54
CA LEU A 9 -8.88 5.95 -7.25
C LEU A 9 -9.11 6.43 -8.70
N GLN A 10 -10.19 6.01 -9.35
CA GLN A 10 -10.56 6.57 -10.67
C GLN A 10 -10.92 8.06 -10.59
N LYS A 11 -11.42 8.54 -9.45
CA LYS A 11 -11.78 9.95 -9.24
C LYS A 11 -10.62 10.77 -8.70
N SER A 12 -9.82 10.17 -7.82
CA SER A 12 -8.70 10.80 -7.12
C SER A 12 -7.49 9.87 -7.15
N PRO A 13 -6.82 9.73 -8.31
CA PRO A 13 -5.70 8.81 -8.50
C PRO A 13 -4.43 9.23 -7.74
N ASP A 14 -4.42 10.43 -7.17
CA ASP A 14 -3.32 11.01 -6.40
C ASP A 14 -3.61 11.04 -4.90
N ASN A 15 -4.67 10.37 -4.43
CA ASN A 15 -5.00 10.34 -3.00
C ASN A 15 -4.17 9.29 -2.26
N PRO A 16 -3.16 9.68 -1.46
CA PRO A 16 -2.29 8.73 -0.76
C PRO A 16 -3.04 7.78 0.18
N ASN A 17 -4.14 8.24 0.79
CA ASN A 17 -4.90 7.43 1.75
C ASN A 17 -5.61 6.25 1.09
N LEU A 18 -5.97 6.37 -0.20
CA LEU A 18 -6.57 5.26 -0.94
C LEU A 18 -5.53 4.16 -1.20
N TYR A 19 -4.29 4.53 -1.48
CA TYR A 19 -3.17 3.58 -1.61
C TYR A 19 -2.79 2.94 -0.27
N ARG A 20 -2.85 3.69 0.85
CA ARG A 20 -2.72 3.11 2.19
C ARG A 20 -3.77 2.03 2.44
N LEU A 21 -5.05 2.33 2.21
CA LEU A 21 -6.15 1.38 2.39
C LEU A 21 -6.02 0.16 1.47
N LEU A 22 -5.50 0.37 0.25
CA LEU A 22 -5.23 -0.70 -0.69
C LEU A 22 -4.11 -1.63 -0.17
N GLY A 23 -3.03 -1.05 0.37
CA GLY A 23 -1.95 -1.81 1.00
C GLY A 23 -2.41 -2.58 2.24
N ASP A 24 -3.24 -1.98 3.11
CA ASP A 24 -3.84 -2.68 4.25
C ASP A 24 -4.66 -3.90 3.78
N LEU A 25 -5.41 -3.74 2.68
CA LEU A 25 -6.22 -4.81 2.10
C LEU A 25 -5.35 -5.94 1.54
N TYR A 26 -4.28 -5.60 0.80
CA TYR A 26 -3.34 -6.60 0.28
C TYR A 26 -2.58 -7.31 1.40
N TYR A 27 -2.22 -6.59 2.46
CA TYR A 27 -1.54 -7.14 3.63
C TYR A 27 -2.41 -8.22 4.31
N ASN A 28 -3.70 -7.95 4.49
CA ASN A 28 -4.65 -8.91 5.03
C ASN A 28 -4.81 -10.17 4.15
N ARG A 29 -4.53 -10.06 2.85
CA ARG A 29 -4.55 -11.18 1.90
C ARG A 29 -3.20 -11.88 1.77
N LYS A 30 -2.16 -11.41 2.47
CA LYS A 30 -0.77 -11.86 2.32
C LYS A 30 -0.22 -11.68 0.90
N ASP A 31 -0.82 -10.76 0.14
CA ASP A 31 -0.34 -10.37 -1.19
C ASP A 31 0.75 -9.32 -1.03
N TYR A 32 1.96 -9.80 -0.74
CA TYR A 32 3.08 -8.94 -0.36
C TYR A 32 3.59 -8.05 -1.50
N GLU A 33 3.48 -8.50 -2.75
CA GLU A 33 3.76 -7.65 -3.92
C GLU A 33 2.76 -6.51 -4.03
N GLY A 34 1.47 -6.80 -3.83
CA GLY A 34 0.43 -5.77 -3.77
C GLY A 34 0.66 -4.77 -2.63
N VAL A 35 1.07 -5.25 -1.45
CA VAL A 35 1.42 -4.39 -0.30
C VAL A 35 2.54 -3.44 -0.66
N LYS A 36 3.64 -3.95 -1.22
CA LYS A 36 4.79 -3.16 -1.63
C LYS A 36 4.37 -2.05 -2.58
N TYR A 37 3.70 -2.41 -3.68
CA TYR A 37 3.21 -1.46 -4.66
C TYR A 37 2.34 -0.35 -4.05
N ALA A 38 1.35 -0.74 -3.24
CA ALA A 38 0.38 0.21 -2.69
C ALA A 38 1.02 1.14 -1.65
N TYR A 39 1.86 0.62 -0.76
CA TYR A 39 2.55 1.45 0.23
C TYR A 39 3.62 2.34 -0.38
N GLU A 40 4.40 1.86 -1.37
CA GLU A 40 5.34 2.70 -2.12
C GLU A 40 4.60 3.86 -2.80
N LYS A 41 3.48 3.60 -3.48
CA LYS A 41 2.65 4.65 -4.09
C LYS A 41 2.13 5.68 -3.07
N ALA A 42 1.70 5.22 -1.89
CA ALA A 42 1.26 6.12 -0.84
C ALA A 42 2.39 7.05 -0.37
N ILE A 43 3.61 6.52 -0.20
CA ILE A 43 4.80 7.28 0.19
C ILE A 43 5.23 8.25 -0.92
N GLU A 44 5.22 7.83 -2.19
CA GLU A 44 5.51 8.70 -3.35
C GLU A 44 4.57 9.91 -3.40
N LEU A 45 3.29 9.70 -3.05
CA LEU A 45 2.27 10.75 -2.93
C LEU A 45 2.36 11.54 -1.61
N ARG A 46 3.49 11.45 -0.91
CA ARG A 46 3.82 12.16 0.32
C ARG A 46 2.96 11.80 1.53
N LEU A 47 2.46 10.56 1.61
CA LEU A 47 1.87 10.07 2.84
C LEU A 47 2.95 9.88 3.91
N HIS A 48 2.88 10.69 4.96
CA HIS A 48 3.72 10.51 6.14
C HIS A 48 2.93 9.75 7.21
N ASP A 49 2.88 8.42 7.05
CA ASP A 49 2.17 7.52 7.97
C ASP A 49 3.14 6.49 8.56
N PRO A 50 3.42 6.53 9.89
CA PRO A 50 4.28 5.56 10.56
C PRO A 50 3.83 4.10 10.40
N HIS A 51 2.52 3.84 10.24
CA HIS A 51 2.00 2.49 10.02
C HIS A 51 2.45 1.94 8.66
N VAL A 52 2.34 2.74 7.61
CA VAL A 52 2.80 2.38 6.25
C VAL A 52 4.30 2.12 6.24
N LEU A 53 5.07 3.02 6.86
CA LEU A 53 6.53 2.88 6.95
C LEU A 53 6.93 1.63 7.73
N ASN A 54 6.30 1.38 8.88
CA ASN A 54 6.59 0.20 9.70
C ASN A 54 6.28 -1.10 8.95
N ASN A 55 5.13 -1.17 8.28
CA ASN A 55 4.73 -2.39 7.58
C ASN A 55 5.57 -2.64 6.33
N LEU A 56 5.97 -1.59 5.61
CA LEU A 56 6.87 -1.72 4.47
C LEU A 56 8.29 -2.13 4.91
N ALA A 57 8.78 -1.58 6.04
CA ALA A 57 10.06 -1.99 6.62
C ALA A 57 10.03 -3.45 7.07
N TRP A 58 8.97 -3.89 7.75
CA TRP A 58 8.77 -5.29 8.10
C TRP A 58 8.75 -6.17 6.85
N LEU A 59 8.00 -5.76 5.82
CA LEU A 59 7.90 -6.50 4.57
C LEU A 59 9.28 -6.71 3.93
N TYR A 60 10.09 -5.65 3.78
CA TYR A 60 11.44 -5.78 3.22
C TYR A 60 12.40 -6.59 4.11
N ALA A 61 12.19 -6.59 5.43
CA ALA A 61 13.03 -7.34 6.35
C ALA A 61 12.70 -8.84 6.38
N THR A 62 11.44 -9.22 6.15
CA THR A 62 10.97 -10.61 6.32
C THR A 62 10.62 -11.33 5.05
N CYS A 63 10.17 -10.61 4.02
CA CYS A 63 9.99 -11.17 2.70
C CYS A 63 11.28 -10.91 1.94
N GLU A 64 12.05 -11.98 1.67
CA GLU A 64 13.01 -11.97 0.55
C GLU A 64 12.19 -11.76 -0.72
N ILE A 65 11.83 -10.51 -1.03
CA ILE A 65 11.38 -10.13 -2.36
C ILE A 65 12.65 -10.18 -3.19
N GLN A 66 13.00 -11.41 -3.61
CA GLN A 66 14.15 -11.71 -4.42
C GLN A 66 14.17 -10.76 -5.60
N SER A 67 15.23 -9.96 -5.63
CA SER A 67 15.68 -9.20 -6.79
C SER A 67 15.96 -10.09 -7.98
#